data_AF-A0A969SFE1-F1
#
_entry.id   AF-A0A969SFE1-F1
#
_cell.length_a   1.000
_cell.length_b   1.000
_cell.length_c   1.000
_cell.angle_alpha   90.00
_cell.angle_beta   90.00
_cell.angle_gamma   90.00
#
_symmetry.space_group_name_H-M   'P 1'
#
loop_
_entity.id
_entity.type
_entity.pdbx_description
1 polymer ?
#
loop_
_entity_poly.entity_id
_entity_poly.type
_entity_poly.pdbx_seq_one_letter_code
_entity_poly.pdbx_strand_id
1 'polypeptide(L)'
;MPEDRQRGYYTIKFRGKGGKYREIGLDHDTSLVFKKYRGTARDSAPVFPNVSRDPAKRGLPLSDRAIKRVIQDISEVAKVKFSCHWLRHSHASRAVDSKPLFEVQDQLGHSKTDTTKTYVRSKKGAGTGTVLPRF
;
A
#
# COMPACT_ATOMS: atom_id res chain seq x y z
N MET A 1 -10.16 -24.49 5.72
CA MET A 1 -9.72 -23.13 5.33
C MET A 1 -9.00 -22.54 6.53
N PRO A 2 -7.68 -22.31 6.52
CA PRO A 2 -7.02 -21.75 7.69
C PRO A 2 -7.54 -20.32 7.89
N GLU A 3 -8.10 -20.06 9.06
CA GLU A 3 -8.57 -18.74 9.47
C GLU A 3 -7.44 -17.71 9.34
N ASP A 4 -7.81 -16.54 8.81
CA ASP A 4 -7.02 -15.33 8.51
C ASP A 4 -6.32 -14.72 9.76
N ARG A 5 -5.58 -15.51 10.55
CA ARG A 5 -4.78 -15.06 11.71
C ARG A 5 -3.61 -14.13 11.33
N GLN A 6 -3.41 -13.87 10.03
CA GLN A 6 -2.42 -12.92 9.51
C GLN A 6 -3.04 -11.57 9.09
N ARG A 7 -4.37 -11.37 9.15
CA ARG A 7 -4.93 -10.01 9.09
C ARG A 7 -4.54 -9.29 10.37
N GLY A 8 -3.65 -8.30 10.28
CA GLY A 8 -3.37 -7.43 11.41
C GLY A 8 -4.65 -6.74 11.89
N TYR A 9 -4.66 -6.40 13.18
CA TYR A 9 -5.83 -5.94 13.92
C TYR A 9 -6.49 -4.66 13.39
N TYR A 10 -5.83 -3.94 12.47
CA TYR A 10 -6.32 -2.67 11.95
C TYR A 10 -6.50 -2.69 10.45
N THR A 11 -7.62 -2.10 10.02
CA THR A 11 -7.85 -1.72 8.64
C THR A 11 -7.77 -0.21 8.49
N ILE A 12 -7.17 0.25 7.38
CA ILE A 12 -7.20 1.67 7.01
C ILE A 12 -8.28 1.84 5.96
N LYS A 13 -9.28 2.66 6.28
CA LYS A 13 -10.27 3.15 5.33
C LYS A 13 -9.83 4.50 4.78
N PHE A 14 -9.66 4.60 3.47
CA PHE A 14 -9.31 5.86 2.82
C PHE A 14 -10.20 6.14 1.61
N ARG A 15 -10.35 7.42 1.29
CA ARG A 15 -11.12 7.90 0.14
C ARG A 15 -10.18 8.15 -1.03
N GLY A 16 -10.34 7.34 -2.08
CA GLY A 16 -9.55 7.45 -3.31
C GLY A 16 -10.14 8.42 -4.34
N LYS A 17 -9.51 8.46 -5.51
CA LYS A 17 -9.97 9.22 -6.68
C LYS A 17 -11.41 8.83 -7.05
N GLY A 18 -12.24 9.82 -7.34
CA GLY A 18 -13.66 9.63 -7.69
C GLY A 18 -14.55 9.34 -6.48
N GLY A 19 -14.12 9.65 -5.26
CA GLY A 19 -14.94 9.53 -4.04
C GLY A 19 -15.11 8.10 -3.51
N LYS A 20 -14.48 7.11 -4.15
CA LYS A 20 -14.59 5.71 -3.76
C LYS A 20 -13.79 5.43 -2.49
N TYR A 21 -14.44 4.80 -1.51
CA TYR A 21 -13.76 4.31 -0.32
C TYR A 21 -13.10 2.96 -0.59
N ARG A 22 -11.94 2.76 0.04
CA ARG A 22 -11.18 1.52 0.01
C ARG A 22 -10.74 1.20 1.41
N GLU A 23 -10.68 -0.09 1.70
CA GLU A 23 -10.23 -0.61 2.98
C GLU A 23 -9.07 -1.56 2.73
N ILE A 24 -7.96 -1.33 3.42
CA ILE A 24 -6.76 -2.16 3.34
C ILE A 24 -6.42 -2.64 4.75
N GLY A 25 -6.27 -3.94 4.91
CA GLY A 25 -5.75 -4.54 6.14
C GLY A 25 -4.25 -4.32 6.26
N LEU A 26 -3.81 -3.96 7.46
CA LEU A 26 -2.38 -3.91 7.81
C LEU A 26 -1.94 -5.28 8.34
N ASP A 27 -0.66 -5.60 8.25
CA ASP A 27 -0.10 -6.72 8.99
C ASP A 27 0.01 -6.40 10.49
N HIS A 28 0.38 -7.40 11.29
CA HIS A 28 0.47 -7.28 12.74
C HIS A 28 1.50 -6.23 13.20
N ASP A 29 2.69 -6.22 12.62
CA ASP A 29 3.77 -5.34 13.06
C ASP A 29 3.46 -3.89 12.70
N THR A 30 2.98 -3.67 11.48
CA THR A 30 2.51 -2.34 11.04
C THR A 30 1.36 -1.86 11.91
N SER A 31 0.41 -2.74 12.24
CA SER A 31 -0.71 -2.46 13.15
C SER A 31 -0.23 -1.94 14.52
N LEU A 32 0.79 -2.59 15.10
CA LEU A 32 1.37 -2.17 16.38
C LEU A 32 2.05 -0.80 16.29
N VAL A 33 2.82 -0.56 15.22
CA VAL A 33 3.48 0.74 14.99
C VAL A 33 2.45 1.86 14.86
N PHE A 34 1.37 1.65 14.11
CA PHE A 34 0.30 2.63 13.96
C PHE A 34 -0.42 2.91 15.28
N LYS A 35 -0.72 1.87 16.08
CA LYS A 35 -1.36 2.04 17.38
C LYS A 35 -0.49 2.88 18.32
N LYS A 36 0.82 2.59 18.36
CA LYS A 36 1.79 3.37 19.13
C LYS A 36 1.91 4.80 18.62
N TYR A 37 1.93 5.00 17.31
CA TYR A 37 2.03 6.30 16.66
C TYR A 37 0.81 7.20 16.94
N ARG A 38 -0.41 6.62 16.89
CA ARG A 38 -1.65 7.34 17.20
C ARG A 38 -1.71 7.81 18.65
N GLY A 39 -1.21 7.00 19.58
CA GLY A 39 -1.25 7.29 21.01
C GLY A 39 -2.67 7.66 21.47
N THR A 40 -2.80 8.82 22.12
CA THR A 40 -4.08 9.36 22.62
C THR A 40 -4.71 10.40 21.68
N ALA A 41 -4.33 10.40 20.40
CA ALA A 41 -4.90 11.33 19.42
C ALA A 41 -6.42 11.16 19.30
N ARG A 42 -7.12 12.29 19.17
CA ARG A 42 -8.58 12.34 18.96
C ARG A 42 -8.94 11.68 17.62
N ASP A 43 -10.17 11.19 17.50
CA ASP A 43 -10.62 10.53 16.27
C ASP A 43 -10.68 11.43 15.03
N SER A 44 -10.84 12.74 15.24
CA SER A 44 -10.78 13.75 14.18
C SER A 44 -9.36 14.20 13.84
N ALA A 45 -8.34 13.75 14.58
CA ALA A 45 -6.96 14.14 14.32
C ALA A 45 -6.44 13.48 13.04
N PRO A 46 -5.58 14.17 12.26
CA PRO A 46 -4.91 13.55 11.13
C PRO A 46 -4.10 12.33 11.58
N VAL A 47 -4.17 11.24 10.81
CA VAL A 47 -3.38 10.03 11.09
C VAL A 47 -1.89 10.34 11.12
N PHE A 48 -1.42 11.23 10.22
CA PHE A 48 -0.05 11.71 10.18
C PHE A 48 -0.03 13.23 10.37
N PRO A 49 0.06 13.72 11.64
CA PRO A 49 0.12 15.13 11.92
C PRO A 49 1.51 15.69 11.57
N ASN A 50 1.53 16.92 11.09
CA ASN A 50 2.75 17.65 10.80
C ASN A 50 3.40 18.12 12.12
N VAL A 51 4.69 17.78 12.29
CA VAL A 51 5.52 18.11 13.46
C VAL A 51 6.37 19.37 13.26
N SER A 52 6.00 20.22 12.29
CA SER A 52 6.68 21.50 12.02
C SER A 52 6.80 22.37 13.28
N ARG A 53 7.92 23.10 13.40
CA ARG A 53 8.13 24.13 14.43
C ARG A 53 7.20 25.33 14.27
N ASP A 54 6.75 25.58 13.03
CA ASP A 54 5.76 26.60 12.70
C ASP A 54 4.39 26.25 13.35
N PRO A 55 3.90 27.03 14.33
CA PRO A 55 2.65 26.75 15.03
C PRO A 55 1.44 26.70 14.10
N ALA A 56 1.45 27.44 12.99
CA ALA A 56 0.34 27.49 12.04
C ALA A 56 0.21 26.18 11.23
N LYS A 57 1.30 25.42 11.10
CA LYS A 57 1.34 24.15 10.35
C LYS A 57 1.31 22.92 11.24
N ARG A 58 1.59 23.09 12.53
CA ARG A 58 1.67 22.00 13.49
C ARG A 58 0.29 21.39 13.74
N GLY A 59 0.20 20.06 13.68
CA GLY A 59 -1.06 19.33 13.84
C GLY A 59 -1.94 19.24 12.60
N LEU A 60 -1.63 19.95 11.51
CA LEU A 60 -2.28 19.75 10.21
C LEU A 60 -1.83 18.42 9.57
N PRO A 61 -2.58 17.84 8.62
CA PRO A 61 -2.13 16.68 7.87
C PRO A 61 -0.77 16.91 7.19
N LEU A 62 0.07 15.88 7.13
CA LEU A 62 1.31 15.94 6.38
C LEU A 62 1.04 16.32 4.91
N SER A 63 1.81 17.27 4.39
CA SER A 63 1.72 17.65 2.97
C SER A 63 2.45 16.65 2.07
N ASP A 64 2.01 16.51 0.82
CA ASP A 64 2.69 15.70 -0.20
C ASP A 64 4.18 16.07 -0.34
N ARG A 65 4.52 17.35 -0.21
CA ARG A 65 5.92 17.81 -0.25
C ARG A 65 6.73 17.29 0.93
N ALA A 66 6.14 17.24 2.13
CA ALA A 66 6.80 16.67 3.30
C ALA A 66 7.01 15.15 3.13
N ILE A 67 6.02 14.42 2.62
CA ILE A 67 6.15 12.98 2.33
C ILE A 67 7.27 12.75 1.31
N LYS A 68 7.29 13.52 0.22
CA LYS A 68 8.33 13.42 -0.82
C LYS A 68 9.73 13.65 -0.26
N ARG A 69 9.90 14.63 0.64
CA ARG A 69 11.19 14.89 1.31
C ARG A 69 11.62 13.71 2.18
N VAL A 70 10.74 13.19 3.02
CA VAL A 70 11.04 12.02 3.85
C VAL A 70 11.48 10.83 2.99
N ILE A 71 10.78 10.57 1.88
CA ILE A 71 11.15 9.49 0.95
C ILE A 71 12.49 9.74 0.28
N GLN A 72 12.80 10.99 -0.08
CA GLN A 72 14.09 11.38 -0.64
C GLN A 72 15.22 11.18 0.38
N ASP A 73 15.04 11.61 1.62
CA ASP A 73 16.03 11.45 2.70
C ASP A 73 16.31 9.95 2.95
N ILE A 74 15.27 9.11 2.99
CA ILE A 74 15.44 7.65 3.14
C ILE A 74 16.15 7.06 1.91
N SER A 75 15.80 7.53 0.71
CA SER A 75 16.41 7.08 -0.55
C SER A 75 17.91 7.36 -0.59
N GLU A 76 18.35 8.52 -0.07
CA GLU A 76 19.76 8.90 0.01
C GLU A 76 20.52 8.05 1.03
N VAL A 77 19.97 7.85 2.23
CA VAL A 77 20.58 7.01 3.27
C VAL A 77 20.67 5.54 2.82
N ALA A 78 19.61 5.02 2.20
CA ALA A 78 19.57 3.66 1.68
C ALA A 78 20.43 3.47 0.42
N LYS A 79 20.89 4.56 -0.21
CA LYS A 79 21.62 4.56 -1.50
C LYS A 79 20.86 3.86 -2.63
N VAL A 80 19.53 3.94 -2.60
CA VAL A 80 18.63 3.36 -3.62
C VAL A 80 17.64 4.43 -4.04
N LYS A 81 17.57 4.73 -5.33
CA LYS A 81 16.60 5.71 -5.87
C LYS A 81 15.20 5.11 -5.92
N PHE A 82 14.28 5.67 -5.15
CA PHE A 82 12.86 5.29 -5.21
C PHE A 82 11.93 6.48 -4.88
N SER A 83 10.66 6.33 -5.19
CA SER A 83 9.59 7.29 -4.90
C SER A 83 8.37 6.57 -4.33
N CYS A 84 7.38 7.32 -3.81
CA CYS A 84 6.13 6.72 -3.33
C CYS A 84 5.45 5.86 -4.41
N HIS A 85 5.47 6.32 -5.67
CA HIS A 85 4.85 5.59 -6.76
C HIS A 85 5.66 4.34 -7.13
N TRP A 86 6.99 4.41 -7.07
CA TRP A 86 7.85 3.25 -7.23
C TRP A 86 7.58 2.18 -6.17
N LEU A 87 7.43 2.56 -4.90
CA LEU A 87 7.08 1.63 -3.82
C LEU A 87 5.73 0.96 -4.07
N ARG A 88 4.74 1.72 -4.54
CA ARG A 88 3.43 1.17 -4.94
C ARG A 88 3.53 0.17 -6.09
N HIS A 89 4.35 0.46 -7.11
CA HIS A 89 4.61 -0.49 -8.19
C HIS A 89 5.33 -1.75 -7.70
N SER A 90 6.34 -1.59 -6.84
CA SER A 90 7.07 -2.70 -6.23
C SER A 90 6.13 -3.62 -5.44
N HIS A 91 5.22 -3.05 -4.64
CA HIS A 91 4.18 -3.81 -3.96
C HIS A 91 3.27 -4.56 -4.94
N ALA A 92 2.76 -3.88 -5.97
CA ALA A 92 1.90 -4.49 -6.98
C ALA A 92 2.57 -5.67 -7.70
N SER A 93 3.82 -5.50 -8.15
CA SER A 93 4.61 -6.54 -8.80
C SER A 93 4.82 -7.77 -7.93
N ARG A 94 5.03 -7.59 -6.62
CA ARG A 94 5.18 -8.73 -5.70
C ARG A 94 3.85 -9.39 -5.35
N ALA A 95 2.78 -8.60 -5.26
CA ALA A 95 1.46 -9.10 -4.91
C ALA A 95 0.89 -10.02 -5.99
N VAL A 96 1.07 -9.70 -7.28
CA VAL A 96 0.56 -10.53 -8.39
C VAL A 96 1.21 -11.92 -8.48
N ASP A 97 2.40 -12.11 -7.89
CA ASP A 97 3.06 -13.41 -7.84
C ASP A 97 2.43 -14.34 -6.78
N SER A 98 1.66 -13.79 -5.84
CA SER A 98 1.12 -14.51 -4.67
C SER A 98 -0.40 -14.44 -4.51
N LYS A 99 -1.06 -13.49 -5.18
CA LYS A 99 -2.50 -13.27 -5.11
C LYS A 99 -3.14 -13.18 -6.50
N PRO A 100 -4.44 -13.54 -6.62
CA PRO A 100 -5.18 -13.35 -7.86
C PRO A 100 -5.13 -11.91 -8.35
N LEU A 101 -5.01 -11.73 -9.67
CA LEU A 101 -4.87 -10.41 -10.29
C LEU A 101 -6.01 -9.45 -9.94
N PHE A 102 -7.25 -9.96 -9.84
CA PHE A 102 -8.42 -9.17 -9.49
C PHE A 102 -8.37 -8.66 -8.05
N GLU A 103 -7.90 -9.46 -7.10
CA GLU A 103 -7.71 -9.00 -5.71
C GLU A 103 -6.66 -7.89 -5.63
N VAL A 104 -5.53 -8.05 -6.33
CA VAL A 104 -4.48 -7.02 -6.40
C VAL A 104 -5.01 -5.75 -7.07
N GLN A 105 -5.82 -5.89 -8.13
CA GLN A 105 -6.48 -4.76 -8.80
C GLN A 105 -7.38 -3.98 -7.85
N ASP A 106 -8.18 -4.67 -7.04
CA ASP A 106 -9.09 -4.04 -6.08
C ASP A 106 -8.34 -3.33 -4.95
N GLN A 107 -7.28 -3.95 -4.44
CA GLN A 107 -6.42 -3.36 -3.41
C GLN A 107 -5.69 -2.10 -3.91
N LEU A 108 -5.11 -2.15 -5.10
CA LEU A 108 -4.49 -0.96 -5.72
C LEU A 108 -5.55 0.07 -6.09
N GLY A 109 -6.72 -0.41 -6.46
CA GLY A 109 -7.82 0.44 -6.81
C GLY A 109 -7.81 0.97 -8.21
N HIS A 110 -7.34 0.14 -9.12
CA HIS A 110 -7.40 0.40 -10.54
C HIS A 110 -8.81 0.08 -11.06
N SER A 111 -9.43 1.06 -11.71
CA SER A 111 -10.72 0.89 -12.38
C SER A 111 -10.59 0.12 -13.70
N LYS A 112 -9.39 0.07 -14.28
CA LYS A 112 -9.10 -0.71 -15.49
C LYS A 112 -8.11 -1.82 -15.16
N THR A 113 -8.38 -3.02 -15.65
CA THR A 113 -7.50 -4.19 -15.47
C THR A 113 -6.17 -4.00 -16.20
N ASP A 114 -6.13 -3.23 -17.28
CA ASP A 114 -4.93 -3.00 -18.10
C ASP A 114 -3.77 -2.37 -17.29
N THR A 115 -4.06 -1.51 -16.31
CA THR A 115 -3.03 -0.93 -15.45
C THR A 115 -2.45 -1.92 -14.44
N THR A 116 -3.15 -3.02 -14.15
CA THR A 116 -2.66 -4.09 -13.26
C THR A 116 -1.97 -5.20 -14.05
N LYS A 117 -2.38 -5.44 -15.31
CA LYS A 117 -1.72 -6.41 -16.22
C LYS A 117 -0.24 -6.10 -16.42
N THR A 118 0.17 -4.83 -16.39
CA THR A 118 1.59 -4.41 -16.49
C THR A 118 2.48 -5.05 -15.41
N TYR A 119 1.93 -5.48 -14.27
CA TYR A 119 2.71 -6.14 -13.22
C TYR A 119 2.86 -7.64 -13.43
N VAL A 120 2.02 -8.26 -14.26
CA VAL A 120 2.04 -9.71 -14.49
C VAL A 120 3.28 -10.06 -15.30
N ARG A 121 4.20 -10.79 -14.67
CA ARG A 121 5.35 -11.38 -15.37
C ARG A 121 4.89 -12.68 -16.01
N SER A 122 4.83 -12.70 -17.35
CA SER A 122 4.60 -13.96 -18.06
C SER A 122 5.76 -14.91 -17.74
N LYS A 123 5.50 -15.96 -16.96
CA LYS A 123 6.44 -17.07 -16.82
C LYS A 123 6.47 -17.77 -18.17
N LYS A 124 7.58 -17.61 -18.92
CA LYS A 124 7.86 -18.43 -20.10
C LYS A 124 8.10 -19.87 -19.63
N GLY A 125 7.03 -20.59 -19.35
CA GLY A 125 6.98 -22.00 -18.97
C GLY A 125 5.94 -22.72 -19.80
N ALA A 126 6.01 -24.05 -19.80
CA ALA A 126 5.30 -24.99 -20.67
C ALA A 126 3.89 -24.54 -21.07
N GLY A 127 3.55 -24.72 -22.35
CA GLY A 127 2.30 -24.23 -22.96
C GLY A 127 1.06 -24.63 -22.17
N THR A 128 -0.05 -23.93 -22.37
CA THR A 128 -1.30 -24.15 -21.61
C THR A 128 -1.77 -25.61 -21.64
N GLY A 129 -1.48 -26.34 -22.73
CA GLY A 129 -1.75 -27.79 -22.85
C GLY A 129 -0.91 -28.72 -21.94
N THR A 130 0.11 -28.22 -21.26
CA THR A 130 0.96 -28.97 -20.31
C THR A 130 0.55 -28.78 -18.85
N VAL A 131 -0.33 -27.80 -18.57
CA VAL A 131 -0.75 -27.43 -17.21
C VAL A 131 -2.23 -27.79 -16.97
N LEU A 132 -3.00 -27.98 -18.04
CA LEU A 132 -4.39 -28.42 -17.95
C LEU A 132 -4.43 -29.93 -17.72
N PRO A 133 -5.30 -30.42 -16.79
CA PRO A 133 -5.55 -31.85 -16.67
C PRO A 133 -6.09 -32.37 -18.01
N ARG A 134 -5.54 -33.50 -18.47
CA ARG A 134 -6.10 -34.22 -19.61
C ARG A 134 -7.39 -34.89 -19.15
N PHE A 135 -8.48 -34.60 -19.84
CA PHE A 135 -9.74 -35.32 -19.72
C PHE A 135 -9.68 -36.60 -20.53
#